data_AF-A0AAP6GYL0-F1
#
_entry.id   AF-A0AAP6GYL0-F1
#
_cell.length_a   1.000
_cell.length_b   1.000
_cell.length_c   1.000
_cell.angle_alpha   90.00
_cell.angle_beta   90.00
_cell.angle_gamma   90.00
#
_symmetry.space_group_name_H-M   'P 1'
#
loop_
_entity.id
_entity.type
_entity.pdbx_description
1 polymer ?
#
loop_
_entity_poly.entity_id
_entity_poly.type
_entity_poly.pdbx_seq_one_letter_code
_entity_poly.pdbx_strand_id
1 'polypeptide(L)'
;MSAVRLPVERAFATGNQGATLVVMVCAGWLWAGLYASPFSDTPTEVSAAATLNVTAGVQHLVVGAHKFKLSHSSLRSATRWLDRNGVRVRTARPSKAEA
;
A
#
# COMPACT_ATOMS: atom_id res chain seq x y z
N MET A 1 -13.98 22.61 -0.97
CA MET A 1 -13.23 21.34 -0.78
C MET A 1 -14.18 20.21 -1.17
N SER A 2 -13.89 19.48 -2.25
CA SER A 2 -14.74 18.35 -2.66
C SER A 2 -14.51 17.20 -1.67
N ALA A 3 -15.56 16.73 -1.00
CA ALA A 3 -15.46 15.58 -0.12
C ALA A 3 -15.04 14.36 -0.95
N VAL A 4 -13.91 13.74 -0.61
CA VAL A 4 -13.49 12.47 -1.21
C VAL A 4 -14.57 11.44 -0.85
N ARG A 5 -15.24 10.88 -1.86
CA ARG A 5 -16.19 9.77 -1.63
C ARG A 5 -15.39 8.52 -1.31
N LEU A 6 -15.49 8.06 -0.08
CA LEU A 6 -14.88 6.82 0.37
C LEU A 6 -15.84 5.65 0.07
N PRO A 7 -15.34 4.45 -0.25
CA PRO A 7 -13.91 4.13 -0.36
C PRO A 7 -13.29 4.65 -1.67
N VAL A 8 -11.99 4.95 -1.62
CA VAL A 8 -11.17 5.18 -2.82
C VAL A 8 -10.10 4.12 -2.91
N GLU A 9 -9.90 3.57 -4.11
CA GLU A 9 -8.91 2.52 -4.33
C GLU A 9 -7.93 2.87 -5.45
N ARG A 10 -6.77 2.22 -5.41
CA ARG A 10 -5.79 2.29 -6.48
C ARG A 10 -4.93 1.04 -6.54
N ALA A 11 -4.68 0.60 -7.76
CA ALA A 11 -3.73 -0.45 -8.09
C ALA A 11 -2.32 0.10 -8.34
N PHE A 12 -1.31 -0.62 -7.86
CA PHE A 12 0.11 -0.35 -8.07
C PHE A 12 0.79 -1.63 -8.56
N ALA A 13 1.44 -1.58 -9.72
CA ALA A 13 2.28 -2.69 -10.16
C ALA A 13 3.40 -2.92 -9.13
N THR A 14 3.61 -4.16 -8.67
CA THR A 14 4.66 -4.42 -7.68
C THR A 14 6.06 -4.41 -8.27
N GLY A 15 6.17 -4.64 -9.59
CA GLY A 15 7.44 -4.90 -10.27
C GLY A 15 7.90 -6.36 -10.18
N ASN A 16 7.11 -7.24 -9.54
CA ASN A 16 7.41 -8.66 -9.37
C ASN A 16 6.40 -9.50 -10.15
N GLN A 17 6.85 -10.16 -11.22
CA GLN A 17 6.09 -11.21 -11.94
C GLN A 17 4.66 -10.83 -12.35
N GLY A 18 4.39 -9.55 -12.64
CA GLY A 18 3.06 -9.07 -13.00
C GLY A 18 2.09 -8.87 -11.82
N ALA A 19 2.53 -9.13 -10.58
CA ALA A 19 1.71 -8.96 -9.40
C ALA A 19 1.35 -7.49 -9.14
N THR A 20 0.15 -7.26 -8.62
CA THR A 20 -0.42 -5.94 -8.40
C THR A 20 -0.87 -5.79 -6.95
N LEU A 21 -0.46 -4.70 -6.31
CA LEU A 21 -0.96 -4.31 -4.99
C LEU A 21 -2.14 -3.35 -5.17
N VAL A 22 -3.32 -3.75 -4.71
CA VAL A 22 -4.49 -2.87 -4.61
C VAL A 22 -4.55 -2.34 -3.18
N VAL A 23 -4.70 -1.02 -3.04
CA VAL A 23 -4.89 -0.37 -1.75
C VAL A 23 -6.20 0.40 -1.78
N MET A 24 -7.02 0.21 -0.75
CA MET A 24 -8.31 0.89 -0.59
C MET A 24 -8.31 1.67 0.73
N VAL A 25 -8.64 2.96 0.62
CA VAL A 25 -8.83 3.87 1.76
C VAL A 25 -10.32 3.93 2.06
N CYS A 26 -10.69 3.49 3.25
CA CYS A 26 -12.05 3.50 3.76
C CYS A 26 -12.21 4.60 4.83
N ALA A 27 -13.43 4.77 5.34
CA ALA A 27 -13.71 5.70 6.44
C ALA A 27 -13.00 5.22 7.73
N GLY A 28 -11.79 5.74 7.97
CA GLY A 28 -11.01 5.49 9.20
C GLY A 28 -10.11 4.26 9.17
N TRP A 29 -10.15 3.43 8.13
CA TRP A 29 -9.37 2.20 8.03
C TRP A 29 -8.84 1.95 6.62
N LEU A 30 -7.90 1.02 6.48
CA LEU A 30 -7.26 0.67 5.22
C LEU A 30 -7.39 -0.81 4.93
N TRP A 31 -7.55 -1.13 3.66
CA TRP A 31 -7.44 -2.47 3.13
C TRP A 31 -6.33 -2.53 2.07
N ALA A 32 -5.63 -3.64 2.00
CA ALA A 32 -4.65 -3.91 0.97
C ALA A 32 -4.72 -5.38 0.54
N GLY A 33 -4.66 -5.61 -0.76
CA GLY A 33 -4.66 -6.95 -1.36
C GLY A 33 -3.58 -7.07 -2.43
N LEU A 34 -2.82 -8.14 -2.38
CA LEU A 34 -1.87 -8.52 -3.43
C LEU A 34 -2.55 -9.49 -4.37
N TYR A 35 -2.51 -9.20 -5.67
CA TYR A 35 -3.05 -10.04 -6.72
C TYR A 35 -1.89 -10.58 -7.56
N ALA A 36 -1.96 -11.86 -7.92
CA ALA A 36 -0.92 -12.51 -8.74
C ALA A 36 -0.80 -11.88 -10.13
N SER A 37 -1.90 -11.35 -10.66
CA SER A 37 -1.93 -10.59 -11.92
C SER A 37 -3.04 -9.53 -11.88
N PRO A 38 -3.07 -8.56 -12.81
CA PRO A 38 -4.15 -7.59 -12.94
C PRO A 38 -5.51 -8.21 -13.30
N PHE A 39 -5.53 -9.46 -13.76
CA PHE A 39 -6.74 -10.20 -14.16
C PHE A 39 -7.19 -11.21 -13.09
N SER A 40 -6.50 -11.25 -11.94
CA SER A 40 -6.87 -12.17 -10.85
C SER A 40 -8.06 -11.59 -10.09
N ASP A 41 -9.11 -12.39 -9.90
CA ASP A 41 -10.30 -11.97 -9.13
C ASP A 41 -10.10 -12.10 -7.62
N THR A 42 -9.14 -12.92 -7.19
CA THR A 42 -8.85 -13.17 -5.78
C THR A 42 -7.45 -12.70 -5.39
N PRO A 43 -7.30 -12.01 -4.25
CA PRO A 43 -6.00 -11.65 -3.73
C PRO A 43 -5.30 -12.89 -3.14
N THR A 44 -4.00 -13.02 -3.40
CA THR A 44 -3.14 -14.05 -2.81
C THR A 44 -2.73 -13.70 -1.39
N GLU A 45 -2.68 -12.41 -1.05
CA GLU A 45 -2.41 -11.92 0.29
C GLU A 45 -3.32 -10.73 0.60
N VAL A 46 -3.79 -10.62 1.84
CA VAL A 46 -4.67 -9.54 2.28
C VAL A 46 -4.22 -9.02 3.64
N SER A 47 -4.32 -7.71 3.83
CA SER A 47 -4.17 -7.09 5.15
C SER A 47 -5.06 -5.89 5.30
N ALA A 48 -5.40 -5.57 6.54
CA ALA A 48 -6.15 -4.39 6.89
C ALA A 48 -5.49 -3.67 8.08
N ALA A 49 -5.61 -2.34 8.09
CA ALA A 49 -5.22 -1.52 9.23
C ALA A 49 -6.46 -0.81 9.77
N ALA A 50 -6.71 -0.92 11.07
CA ALA A 50 -7.81 -0.22 11.75
C ALA A 50 -7.57 1.30 11.90
N THR A 51 -6.51 1.83 11.28
CA THR A 51 -6.18 3.25 11.29
C THR A 51 -5.64 3.68 9.92
N LEU A 52 -5.72 4.97 9.62
CA LEU A 52 -5.15 5.58 8.41
C LEU A 52 -3.63 5.85 8.58
N ASN A 53 -2.88 4.82 8.98
CA ASN A 53 -1.43 4.87 9.10
C ASN A 53 -0.78 3.71 8.36
N VAL A 54 0.30 3.99 7.64
CA VAL A 54 1.15 2.98 6.98
C VAL A 54 2.62 3.28 7.22
N THR A 55 3.46 2.25 7.09
CA THR A 55 4.91 2.43 7.12
C THR A 55 5.51 2.09 5.76
N ALA A 56 6.31 2.99 5.18
CA ALA A 56 7.05 2.75 3.94
C ALA A 56 8.51 2.43 4.27
N GLY A 57 8.99 1.25 3.86
CA GLY A 57 10.39 0.86 3.91
C GLY A 57 11.17 1.28 2.66
N VAL A 58 12.22 0.54 2.33
CA VAL A 58 13.01 0.78 1.11
C VAL A 58 12.28 0.25 -0.14
N GLN A 59 11.73 -0.98 -0.06
CA GLN A 59 11.03 -1.67 -1.15
C GLN A 59 9.77 -2.40 -0.66
N HIS A 60 9.16 -1.90 0.41
CA HIS A 60 7.92 -2.48 0.90
C HIS A 60 7.03 -1.42 1.54
N LEU A 61 5.72 -1.68 1.47
CA LEU A 61 4.69 -0.94 2.18
C LEU A 61 4.12 -1.84 3.28
N VAL A 62 4.07 -1.35 4.50
CA VAL A 62 3.46 -2.02 5.64
C VAL A 62 2.06 -1.47 5.86
N VAL A 63 1.05 -2.34 5.76
CA VAL A 63 -0.36 -2.04 6.06
C VAL A 63 -0.79 -3.01 7.13
N GLY A 64 -1.23 -2.50 8.28
CA GLY A 64 -1.53 -3.35 9.43
C GLY A 64 -0.30 -4.13 9.88
N ALA A 65 -0.43 -5.45 9.94
CA ALA A 65 0.65 -6.37 10.31
C ALA A 65 1.46 -6.91 9.11
N HIS A 66 1.06 -6.57 7.87
CA HIS A 66 1.62 -7.20 6.67
C HIS A 66 2.54 -6.29 5.88
N LYS A 67 3.54 -6.89 5.21
CA LYS A 67 4.53 -6.18 4.37
C LYS A 67 4.36 -6.59 2.91
N PHE A 68 4.00 -5.63 2.07
CA PHE A 68 3.87 -5.84 0.62
C PHE A 68 5.13 -5.34 -0.10
N LYS A 69 5.80 -6.22 -0.85
CA LYS A 69 6.97 -5.84 -1.66
C LYS A 69 6.55 -4.99 -2.85
N LEU A 70 7.29 -3.92 -3.10
CA LEU A 70 7.08 -2.98 -4.20
C LEU A 70 8.43 -2.53 -4.77
N SER A 71 8.48 -2.29 -6.08
CA SER A 71 9.56 -1.54 -6.69
C SER A 71 9.65 -0.13 -6.07
N HIS A 72 10.82 0.50 -6.15
CA HIS A 72 11.03 1.86 -5.62
C HIS A 72 10.07 2.90 -6.23
N SER A 73 9.79 2.82 -7.54
CA SER A 73 8.90 3.75 -8.23
C SER A 73 7.44 3.53 -7.84
N SER A 74 7.02 2.27 -7.70
CA SER A 74 5.68 1.90 -7.24
C SER A 74 5.47 2.27 -5.78
N LEU A 75 6.46 2.05 -4.92
CA LEU A 75 6.40 2.48 -3.52
C LEU A 75 6.26 3.99 -3.42
N ARG A 76 7.06 4.77 -4.17
CA ARG A 76 6.94 6.24 -4.21
C ARG A 76 5.57 6.71 -4.71
N SER A 77 5.00 6.00 -5.69
CA SER A 77 3.68 6.31 -6.23
C SER A 77 2.57 5.99 -5.22
N ALA A 78 2.68 4.85 -4.53
CA ALA A 78 1.77 4.43 -3.48
C ALA A 78 1.78 5.40 -2.30
N THR A 79 2.96 5.76 -1.79
CA THR A 79 3.07 6.69 -0.65
C THR A 79 2.50 8.07 -0.99
N ARG A 80 2.78 8.61 -2.18
CA ARG A 80 2.20 9.89 -2.63
C ARG A 80 0.68 9.83 -2.81
N TRP A 81 0.15 8.71 -3.27
CA TRP A 81 -1.30 8.55 -3.39
C TRP A 81 -1.96 8.41 -2.02
N LEU A 82 -1.37 7.64 -1.11
CA LEU A 82 -1.85 7.48 0.27
C LEU A 82 -1.88 8.81 1.02
N ASP A 83 -0.78 9.56 0.98
CA ASP A 83 -0.67 10.89 1.61
C ASP A 83 -1.74 11.85 1.10
N ARG A 84 -1.97 11.88 -0.23
CA ARG A 84 -3.05 12.68 -0.84
C ARG A 84 -4.46 12.27 -0.44
N ASN A 85 -4.67 11.04 0.01
CA ASN A 85 -5.96 10.54 0.49
C ASN A 85 -6.06 10.53 2.02
N GLY A 86 -5.21 11.31 2.70
CA GLY A 86 -5.29 11.51 4.15
C GLY A 86 -4.70 10.37 4.99
N VAL A 87 -3.95 9.45 4.37
CA VAL A 87 -3.24 8.39 5.09
C VAL A 87 -1.87 8.90 5.53
N ARG A 88 -1.59 8.77 6.83
CA ARG A 88 -0.28 9.13 7.37
C ARG A 88 0.76 8.08 7.01
N VAL A 89 1.72 8.46 6.17
CA VAL A 89 2.85 7.61 5.77
C VAL A 89 4.06 7.88 6.66
N ARG A 90 4.55 6.85 7.35
CA ARG A 90 5.82 6.90 8.11
C ARG A 90 6.92 6.23 7.31
N THR A 91 8.07 6.87 7.14
CA THR A 91 9.25 6.20 6.55
C THR A 91 9.95 5.38 7.62
N ALA A 92 10.11 4.07 7.40
CA ALA A 92 10.96 3.25 8.26
C ALA A 92 12.40 3.75 8.12
N ARG A 93 13.08 3.97 9.25
CA ARG A 93 14.53 4.18 9.22
C ARG A 93 15.19 2.91 8.68
N PRO A 94 16.22 3.01 7.82
CA PRO A 94 17.05 1.86 7.52
C PRO A 94 17.62 1.34 8.85
N SER A 95 17.23 0.11 9.20
CA SER A 95 17.86 -0.60 10.31
C SER A 95 19.31 -0.83 9.93
N LYS A 96 20.24 -0.58 10.86
CA LYS A 96 21.70 -0.68 10.69
C LYS A 96 22.21 -2.13 10.48
N ALA A 97 21.33 -3.07 10.12
CA ALA A 97 21.60 -4.52 10.12
C ALA A 97 21.86 -5.13 8.73
N GLU A 98 21.89 -4.33 7.67
CA GLU A 98 22.32 -4.74 6.33
C GLU A 98 23.36 -3.74 5.82
N ALA A 99 24.61 -3.93 6.23
CA ALA A 99 25.81 -3.33 5.66
C ALA A 99 26.90 -4.41 5.57
#